data_AF-A0A524CHM7-F1
#
_entry.id   AF-A0A524CHM7-F1
#
_cell.length_a   1.000
_cell.length_b   1.000
_cell.length_c   1.000
_cell.angle_alpha   90.00
_cell.angle_beta   90.00
_cell.angle_gamma   90.00
#
_symmetry.space_group_name_H-M   'P 1'
#
loop_
_entity.id
_entity.type
_entity.pdbx_description
1 polymer ?
#
loop_
_entity_poly.entity_id
_entity_poly.type
_entity_poly.pdbx_seq_one_letter_code
_entity_poly.pdbx_strand_id
1 'polypeptide(L)'
;MNEDINIKKAEKHNKPSSWMRYQKSKLYNMRKFKANQDIDIVWQWHSHPTNRKKLHKMDKRILKYMSKGVMIIVIPPVPEENQEPHIVGWYYQKGHRRKPLIKKMVFEIISE
;
A
#
# COMPACT_ATOMS: atom_id res chain seq x y z
N MET A 1 -22.90 -20.26 4.42
CA MET A 1 -21.47 -19.91 4.27
C MET A 1 -20.93 -20.74 3.12
N ASN A 2 -20.30 -20.15 2.11
CA ASN A 2 -19.80 -20.90 0.95
C ASN A 2 -18.55 -21.69 1.33
N GLU A 3 -18.66 -23.02 1.32
CA GLU A 3 -17.62 -23.98 1.75
C GLU A 3 -16.45 -24.16 0.76
N ASP A 4 -16.42 -23.40 -0.34
CA ASP A 4 -15.49 -23.66 -1.47
C ASP A 4 -14.25 -22.77 -1.56
N ILE A 5 -13.92 -21.98 -0.53
CA ILE A 5 -12.69 -21.17 -0.57
C ILE A 5 -11.50 -22.02 -0.11
N ASN A 6 -10.97 -22.82 -1.04
CA ASN A 6 -9.73 -23.58 -0.83
C ASN A 6 -8.51 -22.63 -0.75
N ILE A 7 -8.17 -22.22 0.47
CA ILE A 7 -7.10 -21.26 0.79
C ILE A 7 -5.74 -21.71 0.21
N LYS A 8 -5.47 -23.02 0.13
CA LYS A 8 -4.22 -23.58 -0.42
C LYS A 8 -4.09 -23.35 -1.94
N LYS A 9 -5.20 -23.23 -2.68
CA LYS A 9 -5.17 -22.87 -4.12
C LYS A 9 -4.91 -21.38 -4.35
N ALA A 10 -5.24 -20.52 -3.38
CA ALA A 10 -5.04 -19.07 -3.48
C ALA A 10 -3.57 -18.63 -3.36
N GLU A 11 -2.67 -19.49 -2.86
CA GLU A 11 -1.24 -19.19 -2.74
C GLU A 11 -0.53 -19.05 -4.09
N LYS A 12 -1.03 -19.73 -5.14
CA LYS A 12 -0.57 -19.60 -6.54
C LYS A 12 -1.49 -18.68 -7.34
N HIS A 13 -1.80 -17.49 -6.81
CA HIS A 13 -2.54 -16.50 -7.60
C HIS A 13 -1.67 -16.02 -8.78
N ASN A 14 -1.87 -16.62 -9.95
CA ASN A 14 -1.35 -16.13 -11.23
C ASN A 14 -2.05 -14.82 -11.55
N LYS A 15 -1.39 -13.71 -11.20
CA LYS A 15 -1.92 -12.37 -11.42
C LYS A 15 -2.27 -12.19 -12.90
N PRO A 16 -3.51 -11.84 -13.25
CA PRO A 16 -3.87 -11.64 -14.64
C PRO A 16 -3.00 -10.57 -15.28
N SER A 17 -2.58 -10.78 -16.53
CA SER A 17 -1.73 -9.83 -17.28
C SER A 17 -2.37 -8.44 -17.37
N SER A 18 -3.69 -8.39 -17.50
CA SER A 18 -4.51 -7.18 -17.45
C SER A 18 -4.38 -6.43 -16.13
N TRP A 19 -4.36 -7.15 -15.00
CA TRP A 19 -4.16 -6.55 -13.67
C TRP A 19 -2.78 -5.93 -13.54
N MET A 20 -1.73 -6.63 -13.98
CA MET A 20 -0.37 -6.07 -13.98
C MET A 20 -0.25 -4.86 -14.91
N ARG A 21 -0.91 -4.89 -16.08
CA ARG A 21 -0.96 -3.76 -17.02
C ARG A 21 -1.67 -2.56 -16.41
N TYR A 22 -2.81 -2.79 -15.75
CA TYR A 22 -3.55 -1.75 -15.02
C TYR A 22 -2.70 -1.13 -13.92
N GLN A 23 -2.04 -1.94 -13.09
CA GLN A 23 -1.16 -1.45 -12.03
C GLN A 23 0.01 -0.61 -12.58
N LYS A 24 0.65 -1.05 -13.66
CA LYS A 24 1.70 -0.27 -14.34
C LYS A 24 1.17 1.06 -14.88
N SER A 25 0.00 1.04 -15.53
CA SER A 25 -0.66 2.24 -16.06
C SER A 25 -0.99 3.24 -14.94
N LYS A 26 -1.58 2.75 -13.84
CA LYS A 26 -1.88 3.55 -12.64
C LYS A 26 -0.61 4.22 -12.09
N LEU A 27 0.47 3.47 -11.87
CA LEU A 27 1.73 4.02 -11.36
C LEU A 27 2.33 5.07 -12.29
N TYR A 28 2.30 4.82 -13.60
CA TYR A 28 2.78 5.76 -14.61
C TYR A 28 1.98 7.07 -14.59
N ASN A 29 0.65 6.98 -14.57
CA ASN A 29 -0.23 8.15 -14.53
C ASN A 29 -0.04 8.95 -13.24
N MET A 30 0.06 8.28 -12.08
CA MET A 30 0.33 8.94 -10.80
C MET A 30 1.64 9.72 -10.83
N ARG A 31 2.70 9.16 -11.43
CA ARG A 31 3.97 9.86 -11.60
C ARG A 31 3.86 11.07 -12.54
N LYS A 32 3.10 10.93 -13.63
CA LYS A 32 2.84 12.03 -14.57
C LYS A 32 2.03 13.15 -13.93
N PHE A 33 0.94 12.84 -13.22
CA PHE A 33 0.15 13.84 -12.51
C PHE A 33 1.01 14.60 -11.50
N LYS A 34 1.84 13.90 -10.75
CA LYS A 34 2.81 14.51 -9.85
C LYS A 34 3.74 15.51 -10.53
N ALA A 35 4.27 15.14 -11.70
CA ALA A 35 5.19 16.01 -12.44
C ALA A 35 4.50 17.20 -13.11
N ASN A 36 3.25 17.03 -13.56
CA ASN A 36 2.55 18.00 -14.41
C ASN A 36 1.58 18.92 -13.67
N GLN A 37 1.12 18.54 -12.47
CA GLN A 37 0.09 19.26 -11.72
C GLN A 37 0.60 19.83 -10.39
N ASP A 38 1.93 19.90 -10.21
CA ASP A 38 2.58 20.35 -8.97
C ASP A 38 2.06 19.64 -7.69
N ILE A 39 1.61 18.39 -7.85
CA ILE A 39 1.10 17.60 -6.73
C ILE A 39 2.29 17.10 -5.91
N ASP A 40 2.32 17.52 -4.65
CA ASP A 40 3.49 17.36 -3.82
C ASP A 40 3.64 15.95 -3.21
N ILE A 41 2.49 15.33 -2.89
CA ILE A 41 2.39 14.02 -2.24
C ILE A 41 1.32 13.19 -2.93
N VAL A 42 1.72 12.00 -3.37
CA VAL A 42 0.79 10.99 -3.85
C VAL A 42 0.65 9.92 -2.78
N TRP A 43 -0.58 9.53 -2.46
CA TRP A 43 -0.86 8.45 -1.54
C TRP A 43 -1.40 7.22 -2.26
N GLN A 44 -1.01 6.05 -1.79
CA GLN A 44 -1.62 4.77 -2.16
C GLN A 44 -2.04 4.06 -0.90
N TRP A 45 -3.08 3.25 -1.01
CA TRP A 45 -3.53 2.43 0.08
C TRP A 45 -3.74 0.98 -0.37
N HIS A 46 -3.50 0.05 0.54
CA HIS A 46 -3.89 -1.35 0.39
C HIS A 46 -4.08 -1.98 1.77
N SER A 47 -4.73 -3.14 1.79
CA SER A 47 -4.96 -3.86 3.03
C SER A 47 -3.81 -4.82 3.35
N HIS A 48 -3.43 -4.88 4.62
CA HIS A 48 -2.68 -5.99 5.18
C HIS A 48 -3.65 -6.84 6.01
N PRO A 49 -4.16 -7.97 5.47
CA PRO A 49 -5.11 -8.80 6.20
C PRO A 49 -4.48 -9.41 7.45
N THR A 50 -3.19 -9.74 7.39
CA THR A 50 -2.36 -10.06 8.55
C THR A 50 -2.04 -8.78 9.33
N ASN A 51 -2.02 -8.79 10.67
CA ASN A 51 -1.70 -7.67 11.58
C ASN A 51 -0.30 -6.99 11.41
N ARG A 52 0.31 -7.09 10.24
CA ARG A 52 1.64 -6.58 9.90
C ARG A 52 1.58 -5.09 9.59
N LYS A 53 1.92 -4.26 10.57
CA LYS A 53 2.01 -2.80 10.44
C LYS A 53 3.20 -2.28 9.61
N LYS A 54 4.11 -3.15 9.18
CA LYS A 54 5.37 -2.79 8.50
C LYS A 54 5.22 -2.82 6.97
N LEU A 55 5.94 -1.94 6.28
CA LEU A 55 6.04 -1.95 4.82
C LEU A 55 6.64 -3.27 4.28
N HIS A 56 5.93 -3.89 3.35
CA HIS A 56 6.43 -5.03 2.59
C HIS A 56 7.49 -4.61 1.56
N LYS A 57 8.24 -5.60 1.05
CA LYS A 57 9.25 -5.38 0.00
C LYS A 57 8.64 -4.74 -1.25
N MET A 58 7.40 -5.09 -1.59
CA MET A 58 6.69 -4.54 -2.74
C MET A 58 6.30 -3.07 -2.52
N ASP A 59 5.78 -2.75 -1.33
CA ASP A 59 5.39 -1.37 -0.96
C ASP A 59 6.58 -0.42 -1.06
N LYS A 60 7.75 -0.85 -0.57
CA LYS A 60 8.99 -0.08 -0.70
C LYS A 60 9.40 0.15 -2.16
N ARG A 61 9.15 -0.82 -3.06
CA ARG A 61 9.40 -0.67 -4.51
C ARG A 61 8.45 0.34 -5.13
N ILE A 62 7.17 0.30 -4.77
CA ILE A 62 6.15 1.24 -5.23
C ILE A 62 6.50 2.68 -4.77
N LEU A 63 6.84 2.85 -3.49
CA LEU A 63 7.25 4.14 -2.94
C LEU A 63 8.54 4.67 -3.60
N LYS A 64 9.53 3.79 -3.84
CA LYS A 64 10.74 4.13 -4.59
C LYS A 64 10.42 4.62 -6.01
N TYR A 65 9.43 4.04 -6.68
CA TYR A 65 8.99 4.47 -8.01
C TYR A 65 8.38 5.89 -7.98
N MET A 66 7.60 6.21 -6.93
CA MET A 66 6.99 7.53 -6.76
C MET A 66 7.96 8.63 -6.27
N SER A 67 9.14 8.23 -5.80
CA SER A 67 10.20 9.08 -5.21
C SER A 67 9.82 9.82 -3.92
N LYS A 68 8.60 10.38 -3.82
CA LYS A 68 8.01 10.98 -2.61
C LYS A 68 6.52 10.63 -2.58
N GLY A 69 6.01 10.11 -1.47
CA GLY A 69 4.62 9.68 -1.34
C GLY A 69 4.33 9.00 0.00
N VAL A 70 3.06 8.69 0.23
CA VAL A 70 2.57 8.00 1.43
C VAL A 70 1.98 6.64 1.05
N MET A 71 2.31 5.61 1.81
CA MET A 71 1.62 4.32 1.76
C MET A 71 0.73 4.18 2.99
N ILE A 72 -0.56 3.98 2.78
CA ILE A 72 -1.55 3.76 3.83
C ILE A 72 -1.85 2.26 3.87
N ILE A 73 -1.61 1.64 5.00
CA ILE A 73 -1.89 0.24 5.24
C ILE A 73 -3.12 0.16 6.14
N VAL A 74 -4.18 -0.47 5.63
CA VAL A 74 -5.40 -0.74 6.38
C VAL A 74 -5.35 -2.18 6.89
N ILE A 75 -5.42 -2.36 8.20
CA ILE A 75 -5.51 -3.67 8.85
C ILE A 75 -6.97 -3.85 9.27
N PRO A 76 -7.72 -4.76 8.61
CA PRO A 76 -9.12 -5.00 8.94
C PRO A 76 -9.23 -5.73 10.29
N PRO A 77 -10.39 -5.67 10.96
CA PRO A 77 -10.63 -6.49 12.15
C PRO A 77 -10.74 -7.97 11.78
N VAL A 78 -10.15 -8.85 12.59
CA VAL A 78 -10.30 -10.31 12.47
C VAL A 78 -10.65 -10.84 13.86
N PRO A 79 -11.94 -11.14 14.14
CA PRO A 79 -12.39 -11.56 15.48
C PRO A 79 -11.71 -12.84 15.98
N GLU A 80 -11.48 -13.79 15.08
CA GLU A 80 -10.87 -15.11 15.37
C GLU A 80 -9.43 -14.99 15.90
N GLU A 81 -8.72 -13.93 15.53
CA GLU A 81 -7.33 -13.68 15.92
C GLU A 81 -7.19 -12.55 16.96
N ASN A 82 -8.30 -12.06 17.53
CA ASN A 82 -8.33 -10.86 18.39
C ASN A 82 -7.61 -9.65 17.75
N GLN A 83 -7.76 -9.48 16.43
CA GLN A 83 -7.13 -8.40 15.68
C GLN A 83 -8.05 -7.19 15.62
N GLU A 84 -7.65 -6.09 16.27
CA GLU A 84 -8.33 -4.80 16.19
C GLU A 84 -8.08 -4.07 14.85
N PRO A 85 -9.06 -3.28 14.39
CA PRO A 85 -8.88 -2.48 13.18
C PRO A 85 -7.82 -1.40 13.41
N HIS A 86 -6.88 -1.27 12.48
CA HIS A 86 -5.80 -0.30 12.61
C HIS A 86 -5.38 0.26 11.25
N ILE A 87 -5.11 1.57 11.18
CA ILE A 87 -4.59 2.23 9.98
C ILE A 87 -3.16 2.71 10.26
N VAL A 88 -2.24 2.47 9.33
CA VAL A 88 -0.84 2.90 9.46
C VAL A 88 -0.40 3.59 8.19
N GLY A 89 0.12 4.81 8.33
CA GLY A 89 0.79 5.53 7.27
C GLY A 89 2.29 5.33 7.27
N TRP A 90 2.87 5.33 6.08
CA TRP A 90 4.30 5.39 5.89
C TRP A 90 4.64 6.44 4.86
N TYR A 91 5.23 7.55 5.32
CA TYR A 91 5.81 8.56 4.46
C TYR A 91 7.16 8.09 3.94
N TYR A 92 7.38 8.26 2.64
CA TYR A 92 8.62 7.96 1.96
C TYR A 92 9.07 9.16 1.15
N GLN A 93 10.35 9.50 1.27
CA GLN A 93 10.99 10.51 0.42
C GLN A 93 12.42 10.10 0.09
N LYS A 94 12.71 9.93 -1.20
CA LYS A 94 14.04 9.66 -1.74
C LYS A 94 14.60 10.93 -2.37
N GLY A 95 15.64 11.48 -1.75
CA GLY A 95 16.48 12.51 -2.38
C GLY A 95 17.39 11.95 -3.46
N HIS A 96 17.97 12.82 -4.29
CA HIS A 96 18.78 12.43 -5.45
C HIS A 96 20.02 11.58 -5.09
N ARG A 97 20.64 11.82 -3.92
CA ARG A 97 21.88 11.14 -3.46
C ARG A 97 21.84 10.65 -2.00
N ARG A 98 20.69 10.69 -1.33
CA ARG A 98 20.56 10.33 0.09
C ARG A 98 19.77 9.03 0.29
N LYS A 99 20.02 8.35 1.41
CA LYS A 99 19.16 7.25 1.87
C LYS A 99 17.71 7.77 1.96
N PRO A 100 16.71 6.97 1.57
CA PRO A 100 15.33 7.42 1.62
C PRO A 100 14.91 7.65 3.07
N LEU A 101 14.26 8.79 3.31
CA LEU A 101 13.58 9.08 4.56
C LEU A 101 12.30 8.26 4.60
N ILE A 102 12.13 7.45 5.65
CA ILE A 102 10.94 6.66 5.89
C ILE A 102 10.44 7.02 7.28
N LYS A 103 9.24 7.59 7.36
CA LYS A 103 8.60 7.97 8.64
C LYS A 103 7.27 7.27 8.78
N LYS A 104 7.03 6.65 9.93
CA LYS A 104 5.72 6.13 10.30
C LYS A 104 4.80 7.32 10.62
N MET A 105 3.61 7.31 10.07
CA MET A 105 2.53 8.25 10.39
C MET A 105 1.44 7.44 11.09
N VAL A 106 1.02 7.91 12.26
CA VAL A 106 -0.14 7.35 12.96
C VAL A 106 -1.35 8.13 12.49
N PHE A 107 -2.39 7.41 12.07
CA PHE A 107 -3.68 8.01 11.74
C PHE A 107 -4.64 7.67 12.86
N GLU A 108 -5.37 8.67 13.33
CA GLU A 108 -6.49 8.48 14.25
C GLU A 108 -7.78 8.52 13.43
N ILE A 109 -8.64 7.53 13.64
CA ILE A 109 -9.97 7.53 13.06
C ILE A 109 -10.82 8.40 13.98
N ILE A 110 -11.18 9.59 13.52
CA ILE A 110 -12.15 10.43 14.21
C ILE A 110 -13.53 9.92 13.80
N SER A 111 -14.28 9.35 14.74
CA SER A 111 -15.72 9.13 14.55
C SER A 111 -16.42 10.41 14.99
N GLU A 112 -17.13 11.05 14.06
CA GLU A 112 -18.17 12.02 14.41
C GLU A 112 -19.40 11.29 14.97
#